data_AF-A0A4U5NI12-F1
#
_entry.id   AF-A0A4U5NI12-F1
#
_cell.length_a   1.000
_cell.length_b   1.000
_cell.length_c   1.000
_cell.angle_alpha   90.00
_cell.angle_beta   90.00
_cell.angle_gamma   90.00
#
_symmetry.space_group_name_H-M   'P 1'
#
loop_
_entity.id
_entity.type
_entity.pdbx_description
1 polymer ?
#
loop_
_entity_poly.entity_id
_entity_poly.type
_entity_poly.pdbx_seq_one_letter_code
_entity_poly.pdbx_strand_id
1 'polypeptide(L)'
;MADETVCVGLALTNQSYLRADRILEAVKETGAQAVHSGYGFLSENTDFAANLTAAGVTFIGPNSKAILDMGDKIHSKRIAGEAKDNMIPGYDGEIAARNVGKVEL
;
A
#
# COMPACT_ATOMS: atom_id res chain seq x y z
N MET A 1 -19.40 6.15 -12.93
CA MET A 1 -19.40 5.27 -14.12
C MET A 1 -18.23 5.69 -14.98
N ALA A 2 -17.63 4.75 -15.71
CA ALA A 2 -16.48 4.97 -16.58
C ALA A 2 -16.88 4.76 -18.05
N ASP A 3 -16.11 5.34 -18.97
CA ASP A 3 -16.31 5.19 -20.41
C ASP A 3 -15.88 3.79 -20.92
N GLU A 4 -14.87 3.21 -20.26
CA GLU A 4 -14.35 1.87 -20.56
C GLU A 4 -14.25 1.02 -19.28
N THR A 5 -14.36 -0.30 -19.42
CA THR A 5 -14.28 -1.24 -18.30
C THR A 5 -13.52 -2.50 -18.70
N VAL A 6 -12.61 -2.96 -17.85
CA VAL A 6 -11.82 -4.18 -18.04
C VAL A 6 -12.09 -5.16 -16.91
N CYS A 7 -12.28 -6.44 -17.23
CA CYS A 7 -12.40 -7.50 -16.24
C CYS A 7 -11.01 -7.88 -15.71
N VAL A 8 -10.76 -7.64 -14.42
CA VAL A 8 -9.44 -7.83 -13.79
C VAL A 8 -9.33 -9.13 -12.97
N GLY A 9 -10.34 -10.00 -13.03
CA GLY A 9 -10.32 -11.31 -12.37
C GLY A 9 -11.69 -11.77 -11.86
N LEU A 10 -11.66 -12.79 -10.98
CA LEU A 10 -12.86 -13.38 -10.38
C LEU A 10 -13.44 -12.48 -9.26
N ALA A 11 -14.64 -12.84 -8.80
CA ALA A 11 -15.38 -12.06 -7.79
C ALA A 11 -14.63 -11.88 -6.46
N LEU A 12 -13.77 -12.84 -6.08
CA LEU A 12 -12.97 -12.72 -4.86
C LEU A 12 -11.88 -11.65 -5.04
N THR A 13 -11.85 -10.68 -4.13
CA THR A 13 -10.94 -9.52 -4.16
C THR A 13 -9.46 -9.89 -4.27
N ASN A 14 -9.02 -10.96 -3.60
CA ASN A 14 -7.63 -11.45 -3.67
C ASN A 14 -7.27 -12.05 -5.05
N GLN A 15 -8.26 -12.31 -5.90
CA GLN A 15 -8.13 -12.82 -7.26
C GLN A 15 -8.43 -11.75 -8.31
N SER A 16 -8.76 -10.51 -7.90
CA SER A 16 -9.08 -9.38 -8.79
C SER A 16 -8.45 -8.07 -8.30
N TYR A 17 -9.15 -7.29 -7.47
CA TYR A 17 -8.73 -5.93 -7.11
C TYR A 17 -7.44 -5.83 -6.25
N LEU A 18 -6.99 -6.91 -5.62
CA LEU A 18 -5.68 -6.98 -4.96
C LEU A 18 -4.57 -7.54 -5.86
N ARG A 19 -4.88 -7.87 -7.12
CA ARG A 19 -3.91 -8.35 -8.11
C ARG A 19 -3.32 -7.16 -8.86
N ALA A 20 -2.28 -6.56 -8.27
CA ALA A 20 -1.54 -5.46 -8.85
C ALA A 20 -1.07 -5.75 -10.29
N ASP A 21 -0.67 -6.99 -10.56
CA ASP A 21 -0.28 -7.45 -11.90
C ASP A 21 -1.41 -7.32 -12.92
N ARG A 22 -2.64 -7.73 -12.57
CA ARG A 22 -3.81 -7.61 -13.46
C ARG A 22 -4.20 -6.16 -13.72
N ILE A 23 -4.09 -5.31 -12.70
CA ILE A 23 -4.36 -3.88 -12.87
C ILE A 23 -3.30 -3.23 -13.78
N LEU A 24 -2.02 -3.58 -13.62
CA LEU A 24 -0.94 -3.08 -14.49
C LEU A 24 -1.10 -3.56 -15.94
N GLU A 25 -1.56 -4.79 -16.17
CA GLU A 25 -1.93 -5.28 -17.50
C GLU A 25 -3.05 -4.44 -18.12
N ALA A 26 -4.15 -4.23 -17.38
CA ALA A 26 -5.28 -3.42 -17.86
C ALA A 26 -4.87 -1.97 -18.19
N VAL A 27 -3.99 -1.37 -17.39
CA VAL A 27 -3.45 -0.03 -17.64
C VAL A 27 -2.66 0.02 -18.95
N LYS A 28 -1.86 -1.02 -19.23
CA LYS A 28 -1.10 -1.12 -20.49
C LYS A 28 -2.01 -1.33 -21.69
N GLU A 29 -3.01 -2.20 -21.57
CA GLU A 29 -3.95 -2.51 -22.65
C GLU A 29 -4.82 -1.31 -23.04
N THR A 30 -5.27 -0.55 -22.04
CA THR A 30 -6.13 0.63 -22.25
C THR A 30 -5.33 1.90 -22.58
N GLY A 31 -4.01 1.90 -22.34
CA GLY A 31 -3.18 3.09 -22.48
C GLY A 31 -3.47 4.18 -21.43
N ALA A 32 -3.99 3.78 -20.26
CA ALA A 32 -4.30 4.71 -19.20
C ALA A 32 -3.05 5.45 -18.70
N GLN A 33 -3.15 6.78 -18.58
CA GLN A 33 -2.03 7.66 -18.24
C GLN A 33 -1.86 7.87 -16.73
N ALA A 34 -2.91 7.60 -15.96
CA ALA A 34 -2.91 7.72 -14.52
C ALA A 34 -3.83 6.70 -13.87
N VAL A 35 -3.55 6.33 -12.62
CA VAL A 35 -4.36 5.41 -11.81
C VAL A 35 -4.70 6.05 -10.48
N HIS A 36 -6.00 6.09 -10.17
CA HIS A 36 -6.52 6.46 -8.86
C HIS A 36 -6.99 5.21 -8.13
N SER A 37 -6.32 4.82 -7.04
CA SER A 37 -6.63 3.59 -6.29
C SER A 37 -7.78 3.72 -5.29
N GLY A 38 -8.29 4.93 -5.05
CA GLY A 38 -9.24 5.15 -3.98
C GLY A 38 -8.56 4.95 -2.62
N TYR A 39 -9.22 4.21 -1.74
CA TYR A 39 -8.74 3.84 -0.40
C TYR A 39 -8.85 2.33 -0.17
N GLY A 40 -8.04 1.80 0.75
CA GLY A 40 -7.88 0.35 0.89
C GLY A 40 -7.24 -0.28 -0.36
N PHE A 41 -7.39 -1.59 -0.52
CA PHE A 41 -6.81 -2.34 -1.65
C PHE A 41 -5.32 -2.06 -1.87
N LEU A 42 -4.98 -1.43 -3.00
CA LEU A 42 -3.61 -1.12 -3.41
C LEU A 42 -3.19 0.33 -3.12
N SER A 43 -4.05 1.14 -2.48
CA SER A 43 -3.78 2.56 -2.23
C SER A 43 -2.55 2.84 -1.37
N GLU A 44 -2.22 1.90 -0.47
CA GLU A 44 -1.04 1.96 0.40
C GLU A 44 0.01 0.90 0.01
N ASN A 45 -0.08 0.34 -1.21
CA ASN A 45 0.88 -0.65 -1.68
C ASN A 45 2.07 0.04 -2.36
N THR A 46 3.21 0.05 -1.68
CA THR A 46 4.48 0.65 -2.15
C THR A 46 4.88 0.17 -3.55
N ASP A 47 4.84 -1.15 -3.77
CA ASP A 47 5.29 -1.76 -5.02
C ASP A 47 4.38 -1.39 -6.19
N PHE A 48 3.07 -1.31 -5.95
CA PHE A 48 2.11 -0.91 -6.98
C PHE A 48 2.37 0.52 -7.48
N ALA A 49 2.52 1.48 -6.55
CA ALA A 49 2.85 2.86 -6.90
C ALA A 49 4.22 2.97 -7.62
N ALA A 50 5.21 2.19 -7.19
CA ALA A 50 6.52 2.14 -7.83
C ALA A 50 6.45 1.58 -9.25
N ASN A 51 5.69 0.49 -9.45
CA ASN A 51 5.53 -0.15 -10.76
C ASN A 51 4.77 0.73 -11.75
N LEU A 52 3.76 1.49 -11.30
CA LEU A 52 3.09 2.48 -12.15
C LEU A 52 4.05 3.58 -12.59
N THR A 53 4.83 4.11 -11.65
CA THR A 53 5.85 5.14 -11.95
C THR A 53 6.89 4.62 -12.94
N ALA A 54 7.38 3.39 -12.75
CA ALA A 54 8.32 2.74 -13.66
C ALA A 54 7.73 2.48 -15.06
N ALA A 55 6.42 2.28 -15.15
CA ALA A 55 5.70 2.15 -16.42
C ALA A 55 5.36 3.51 -17.07
N GLY A 56 5.73 4.63 -16.47
CA GLY A 56 5.41 5.98 -16.96
C GLY A 56 3.95 6.40 -16.71
N VAL A 57 3.25 5.71 -15.79
CA VAL A 57 1.85 5.96 -15.44
C VAL A 57 1.80 6.72 -14.12
N THR A 58 1.04 7.80 -14.07
CA THR A 58 0.93 8.62 -12.86
C THR A 58 0.08 7.91 -11.81
N PHE A 59 0.66 7.63 -10.64
CA PHE A 59 -0.15 7.21 -9.49
C PHE A 59 -0.76 8.47 -8.83
N ILE A 60 -2.09 8.54 -8.76
CA ILE A 60 -2.80 9.64 -8.11
C ILE A 60 -2.82 9.39 -6.61
N GLY A 61 -1.71 9.75 -5.96
CA GLY A 61 -1.46 9.55 -4.54
C GLY A 61 -0.04 9.98 -4.16
N PRO A 62 0.39 9.70 -2.91
CA PRO A 62 1.78 9.90 -2.52
C PRO A 62 2.73 9.01 -3.32
N ASN A 63 3.99 9.41 -3.46
CA ASN A 63 5.00 8.58 -4.11
C ASN A 63 5.30 7.31 -3.29
N SER A 64 5.87 6.28 -3.93
CA SER A 64 6.14 4.99 -3.28
C SER A 64 7.02 5.10 -2.03
N LYS A 65 7.99 6.04 -2.00
CA LYS A 65 8.82 6.29 -0.82
C LYS A 65 7.96 6.77 0.36
N ALA A 66 7.07 7.72 0.14
CA ALA A 66 6.19 8.24 1.18
C ALA A 66 5.20 7.17 1.68
N ILE A 67 4.69 6.31 0.79
CA ILE A 67 3.86 5.15 1.18
C ILE A 67 4.64 4.22 2.09
N LEU A 68 5.87 3.85 1.70
CA LEU A 68 6.74 2.99 2.50
C LEU A 68 7.07 3.61 3.86
N ASP A 69 7.44 4.89 3.85
CA ASP A 69 7.84 5.63 5.05
C ASP A 69 6.70 5.67 6.08
N MET A 70 5.47 5.88 5.61
CA MET A 70 4.31 6.11 6.47
C MET A 70 3.50 4.84 6.77
N GLY A 71 3.67 3.76 5.99
CA GLY A 71 2.92 2.51 6.14
C GLY A 71 3.31 1.69 7.38
N ASP A 72 4.55 1.84 7.86
CA ASP A 72 4.99 1.22 9.12
C ASP A 72 4.87 2.20 10.29
N LYS A 73 4.16 1.80 11.35
CA LYS A 73 3.88 2.67 12.50
C LYS A 73 5.11 3.05 13.31
N ILE A 74 6.12 2.19 13.36
CA ILE A 74 7.34 2.44 14.13
C ILE A 74 8.26 3.36 13.32
N HIS A 75 8.43 3.07 12.03
CA HIS A 75 9.24 3.88 11.12
C HIS A 75 8.65 5.29 10.94
N SER A 76 7.34 5.40 10.73
CA SER A 76 6.66 6.70 10.65
C SER A 76 6.81 7.52 11.94
N LYS A 77 6.75 6.89 13.12
CA LYS A 77 7.00 7.56 14.41
C LYS A 77 8.45 8.08 14.53
N ARG A 78 9.44 7.33 14.02
CA ARG A 78 10.84 7.81 13.99
C ARG A 78 10.98 9.04 13.10
N ILE A 79 10.38 9.02 11.91
CA ILE A 79 10.37 10.17 10.99
C ILE A 79 9.72 11.40 11.65
N ALA A 80 8.57 11.22 12.31
CA ALA A 80 7.90 12.31 13.03
C ALA A 80 8.77 12.87 14.19
N GLY A 81 9.49 12.00 14.90
CA GLY A 81 10.44 12.41 15.93
C GLY A 81 11.63 13.20 15.39
N GLU A 82 12.19 12.78 14.26
CA GLU A 82 13.26 13.51 13.56
C GLU A 82 12.78 14.88 13.04
N ALA A 83 11.53 14.96 12.59
CA ALA A 83 10.87 16.19 12.16
C ALA A 83 10.51 17.13 13.33
N LYS A 84 10.64 16.67 14.59
CA LYS A 84 10.28 17.40 15.83
C LYS A 84 8.78 17.69 15.94
N ASP A 85 7.94 16.81 15.40
CA ASP A 85 6.50 16.88 15.57
C ASP A 85 6.07 16.55 17.00
N ASN A 86 4.92 17.07 17.41
CA ASN A 86 4.35 16.75 18.72
C ASN A 86 3.80 15.32 18.71
N MET A 87 4.45 14.41 19.45
CA MET A 87 4.08 12.99 19.50
C MET A 87 3.56 12.60 20.88
N ILE A 88 2.64 11.63 20.91
CA ILE A 88 2.22 10.98 22.15
C ILE A 88 3.38 10.12 22.68
N PRO A 89 3.80 10.27 23.96
CA PRO A 89 4.83 9.44 24.55
C PRO A 89 4.48 7.94 24.49
N GLY A 90 5.45 7.10 24.14
CA GLY A 90 5.26 5.65 24.07
C GLY A 90 6.54 4.93 23.69
N TYR A 91 6.52 3.59 23.70
CA TYR A 91 7.67 2.76 23.33
C TYR A 91 7.95 2.83 21.81
N ASP A 92 9.23 2.81 21.42
CA ASP A 92 9.71 3.08 20.04
C ASP A 92 10.20 1.82 19.30
N GLY A 93 9.78 0.64 19.77
CA GLY A 93 10.15 -0.64 19.17
C GLY A 93 9.00 -1.62 19.08
N GLU A 94 9.26 -2.74 18.41
CA GLU A 94 8.37 -3.89 18.45
C GLU A 94 8.41 -4.53 19.84
N ILE A 95 7.25 -4.93 20.35
CA ILE A 95 7.15 -5.70 21.58
C ILE A 95 7.16 -7.17 21.18
N ALA A 96 8.23 -7.89 21.52
CA ALA A 96 8.28 -9.32 21.31
C ALA A 96 7.13 -10.01 22.06
N ALA A 97 6.49 -10.99 21.42
CA ALA A 97 5.46 -11.79 22.08
C ALA A 97 6.04 -12.41 23.35
N ARG A 98 5.34 -12.23 24.47
CA ARG A 98 5.69 -12.88 25.74
C ARG A 98 5.54 -14.38 25.52
N ASN A 99 6.60 -15.18 25.74
CA ASN A 99 6.50 -16.63 25.81
C ASN A 99 5.62 -16.99 27.02
N VAL A 100 4.30 -17.01 26.84
CA VAL A 100 3.38 -17.64 27.78
C VAL A 100 3.60 -19.13 27.57
N GLY A 101 4.30 -19.77 28.50
CA GLY A 101 4.61 -21.20 28.42
C GLY A 101 3.36 -22.01 28.08
N LYS A 102 3.52 -23.02 27.22
CA LYS A 102 2.48 -23.99 26.91
C LYS A 102 1.86 -24.48 28.23
N VAL A 103 0.59 -24.18 28.43
CA VAL A 103 -0.22 -24.93 29.39
C VAL A 103 -0.50 -26.27 28.71
N GLU A 104 0.29 -27.28 29.07
CA GLU A 104 -0.08 -28.67 28.80
C GLU A 104 -1.32 -28.99 29.64
N LEU A 105 -2.40 -29.40 28.96
CA LEU A 105 -3.54 -30.09 29.55
C LEU A 105 -3.34 -31.59 29.36
#